data_AF-A0A7M1B030-F1
#
_entry.id   AF-A0A7M1B030-F1
#
_cell.length_a   1.000
_cell.length_b   1.000
_cell.length_c   1.000
_cell.angle_alpha   90.00
_cell.angle_beta   90.00
_cell.angle_gamma   90.00
#
_symmetry.space_group_name_H-M   'P 1'
#
loop_
_entity.id
_entity.type
_entity.pdbx_description
1 polymer ?
#
loop_
_entity_poly.entity_id
_entity_poly.type
_entity_poly.pdbx_seq_one_letter_code
_entity_poly.pdbx_strand_id
1 'polypeptide(L)'
;MSLSKLAQELKDLMEENRHNEVEAREYLQYAKDLFAHETPNEFYDFVTEYPTTNGDIDLIVPCSLEDDAGNVRRVVYIWEVKSPQTVVYIFDNKNRVKPSKELTKAENQLLHYCEECKQNQQFRTEFSIIDPEDVKLGGILIGQKETLVKDSRYSSLEQKSLFNKANGYRQKHFYRASAIKFLTWDKVLNQINSTTIEAIDVEPISPISLSDTEEQ
;
A
#
# COMPACT_ATOMS: atom_id res chain seq x y z
N MET A 1 -4.27 -15.05 -15.66
CA MET A 1 -3.38 -15.69 -14.66
C MET A 1 -4.16 -15.77 -13.35
N SER A 2 -4.11 -16.87 -12.58
CA SER A 2 -4.88 -16.97 -11.33
C SER A 2 -4.26 -16.12 -10.22
N LEU A 3 -5.08 -15.54 -9.35
CA LEU A 3 -4.61 -14.76 -8.19
C LEU A 3 -3.74 -15.60 -7.23
N SER A 4 -4.02 -16.90 -7.12
CA SER A 4 -3.17 -17.85 -6.38
C SER A 4 -1.73 -17.93 -6.91
N LYS A 5 -1.57 -17.86 -8.24
CA LYS A 5 -0.24 -17.87 -8.87
C LYS A 5 0.49 -16.56 -8.60
N LEU A 6 -0.21 -15.43 -8.74
CA LEU A 6 0.33 -14.10 -8.46
C LEU A 6 0.80 -13.96 -6.99
N ALA A 7 0.00 -14.47 -6.04
CA ALA A 7 0.37 -14.46 -4.63
C ALA A 7 1.64 -15.30 -4.36
N GLN A 8 1.76 -16.46 -5.02
CA GLN A 8 2.96 -17.29 -4.90
C GLN A 8 4.18 -16.60 -5.51
N GLU A 9 4.05 -15.99 -6.69
CA GLU A 9 5.15 -15.26 -7.34
C GLU A 9 5.63 -14.07 -6.50
N LEU A 10 4.70 -13.29 -5.90
CA LEU A 10 5.07 -12.22 -4.97
C LEU A 10 5.79 -12.78 -3.74
N LYS A 11 5.31 -13.90 -3.18
CA LYS A 11 5.95 -14.55 -2.04
C LYS A 11 7.37 -15.00 -2.37
N ASP A 12 7.58 -15.58 -3.54
CA ASP A 12 8.91 -16.00 -3.99
C ASP A 12 9.85 -14.78 -4.08
N LEU A 13 9.39 -13.67 -4.68
CA LEU A 13 10.15 -12.41 -4.74
C LEU A 13 10.50 -11.83 -3.36
N MET A 14 9.62 -12.00 -2.38
CA MET A 14 9.81 -11.58 -0.98
C MET A 14 10.87 -12.42 -0.26
N GLU A 15 11.00 -13.70 -0.60
CA GLU A 15 11.94 -14.66 0.01
C GLU A 15 13.35 -14.62 -0.62
N GLU A 16 13.47 -14.06 -1.82
CA GLU A 16 14.76 -13.93 -2.50
C GLU A 16 15.74 -12.97 -1.78
N ASN A 17 17.04 -13.28 -1.83
CA ASN A 17 18.11 -12.49 -1.20
C ASN A 17 18.57 -11.28 -2.02
N ARG A 18 17.81 -10.86 -3.04
CA ARG A 18 18.08 -9.67 -3.86
C ARG A 18 16.98 -8.64 -3.69
N HIS A 19 17.34 -7.38 -3.88
CA HIS A 19 16.40 -6.26 -3.82
C HIS A 19 15.52 -6.27 -5.08
N ASN A 20 14.37 -6.96 -5.02
CA ASN A 20 13.40 -7.08 -6.10
C ASN A 20 12.29 -6.02 -6.02
N GLU A 21 12.66 -4.77 -5.71
CA GLU A 21 11.68 -3.71 -5.46
C GLU A 21 10.78 -3.47 -6.68
N VAL A 22 11.40 -3.38 -7.86
CA VAL A 22 10.71 -3.11 -9.12
C VAL A 22 9.79 -4.26 -9.49
N GLU A 23 10.27 -5.50 -9.42
CA GLU A 23 9.47 -6.68 -9.75
C GLU A 23 8.31 -6.87 -8.76
N ALA A 24 8.53 -6.66 -7.46
CA ALA A 24 7.47 -6.78 -6.46
C ALA A 24 6.38 -5.70 -6.65
N ARG A 25 6.74 -4.53 -7.20
CA ARG A 25 5.80 -3.42 -7.39
C ARG A 25 4.68 -3.75 -8.38
N GLU A 26 4.94 -4.63 -9.35
CA GLU A 26 3.94 -5.06 -10.34
C GLU A 26 2.71 -5.73 -9.70
N TYR A 27 2.86 -6.28 -8.49
CA TYR A 27 1.79 -6.99 -7.79
C TYR A 27 0.86 -6.05 -6.99
N LEU A 28 1.25 -4.78 -6.80
CA LEU A 28 0.46 -3.83 -6.00
C LEU A 28 -0.89 -3.51 -6.63
N GLN A 29 -0.99 -3.61 -7.96
CA GLN A 29 -2.26 -3.45 -8.69
C GLN A 29 -3.34 -4.47 -8.31
N TYR A 30 -2.98 -5.59 -7.67
CA TYR A 30 -3.92 -6.60 -7.19
C TYR A 30 -4.38 -6.36 -5.74
N ALA A 31 -3.91 -5.28 -5.12
CA ALA A 31 -4.23 -4.90 -3.75
C ALA A 31 -4.52 -3.39 -3.62
N LYS A 32 -5.07 -2.75 -4.67
CA LYS A 32 -5.28 -1.30 -4.77
C LYS A 32 -6.04 -0.72 -3.58
N ASP A 33 -7.00 -1.47 -3.03
CA ASP A 33 -7.82 -1.06 -1.88
C ASP A 33 -6.99 -0.74 -0.63
N LEU A 34 -5.83 -1.35 -0.46
CA LEU A 34 -4.94 -1.04 0.67
C LEU A 34 -4.39 0.40 0.60
N PHE A 35 -4.29 0.93 -0.62
CA PHE A 35 -3.54 2.14 -0.94
C PHE A 35 -4.41 3.42 -1.00
N ALA A 36 -5.72 3.31 -0.81
CA ALA A 36 -6.63 4.45 -0.64
C ALA A 36 -7.06 4.59 0.83
N HIS A 37 -7.18 5.80 1.36
CA HIS A 37 -7.64 6.00 2.76
C HIS A 37 -9.13 5.77 2.94
N GLU A 38 -9.88 6.09 1.90
CA GLU A 38 -11.34 5.98 1.81
C GLU A 38 -11.68 4.97 0.72
N THR A 39 -12.86 4.35 0.80
CA THR A 39 -13.34 3.40 -0.21
C THR A 39 -13.63 4.15 -1.50
N PRO A 40 -12.90 3.90 -2.60
CA PRO A 40 -13.14 4.64 -3.83
C PRO A 40 -14.33 4.10 -4.61
N ASN A 41 -14.97 4.99 -5.35
CA ASN A 41 -15.98 4.61 -6.34
C ASN A 41 -15.33 3.89 -7.53
N GLU A 42 -14.16 4.40 -7.94
CA GLU A 42 -13.40 3.87 -9.06
C GLU A 42 -11.92 4.17 -8.85
N PHE A 43 -11.05 3.21 -9.19
CA PHE A 43 -9.62 3.43 -9.35
C PHE A 43 -9.31 3.72 -10.82
N TYR A 44 -8.43 4.67 -11.07
CA TYR A 44 -7.90 4.92 -12.41
C TYR A 44 -6.54 4.22 -12.58
N ASP A 45 -5.84 4.57 -13.66
CA ASP A 45 -4.53 4.03 -14.01
C ASP A 45 -3.59 4.06 -12.81
N PHE A 46 -3.19 2.88 -12.36
CA PHE A 46 -2.28 2.71 -11.24
C PHE A 46 -0.86 2.96 -11.77
N VAL A 47 -0.24 4.07 -11.37
CA VAL A 47 0.99 4.55 -12.00
C VAL A 47 2.18 4.24 -11.10
N THR A 48 3.20 3.61 -11.67
CA THR A 48 4.48 3.33 -11.00
C THR A 48 5.61 4.10 -11.67
N GLU A 49 6.64 4.46 -10.91
CA GLU A 49 7.85 5.14 -11.43
C GLU A 49 7.50 6.45 -12.16
N TYR A 50 6.66 7.29 -11.54
CA TYR A 50 6.26 8.56 -12.14
C TYR A 50 7.38 9.60 -11.99
N PRO A 51 7.92 10.16 -13.08
CA PRO A 51 9.08 11.04 -13.01
C PRO A 51 8.72 12.42 -12.45
N THR A 52 9.52 12.91 -11.51
CA THR A 52 9.42 14.27 -10.97
C THR A 52 10.78 14.97 -10.94
N THR A 53 10.81 16.25 -10.57
CA THR A 53 12.08 16.98 -10.45
C THR A 53 12.93 16.50 -9.28
N ASN A 54 12.31 15.93 -8.25
CA ASN A 54 12.99 15.41 -7.05
C ASN A 54 13.23 13.89 -7.09
N GLY A 55 13.03 13.24 -8.23
CA GLY A 55 13.17 11.80 -8.44
C GLY A 55 11.85 11.13 -8.81
N ASP A 56 11.87 9.81 -8.93
CA ASP A 56 10.70 9.08 -9.41
C ASP A 56 9.81 8.68 -8.23
N ILE A 57 8.51 8.94 -8.33
CA ILE A 57 7.52 8.50 -7.35
C ILE A 57 7.27 7.02 -7.60
N ASP A 58 7.50 6.20 -6.56
CA ASP A 58 7.33 4.76 -6.64
C ASP A 58 5.92 4.37 -7.08
N LEU A 59 4.91 4.97 -6.46
CA LEU A 59 3.52 4.63 -6.68
C LEU A 59 2.57 5.83 -6.53
N ILE A 60 1.69 6.00 -7.51
CA ILE A 60 0.55 6.90 -7.47
C ILE A 60 -0.72 6.07 -7.61
N VAL A 61 -1.69 6.35 -6.75
CA VAL A 61 -3.01 5.70 -6.77
C VAL A 61 -4.09 6.75 -7.02
N PRO A 62 -4.44 7.01 -8.29
CA PRO A 62 -5.54 7.88 -8.63
C PRO A 62 -6.87 7.15 -8.48
N CYS A 63 -7.85 7.83 -7.91
CA CYS A 63 -9.18 7.28 -7.70
C CYS A 63 -10.23 8.39 -7.64
N SER A 64 -11.50 8.01 -7.67
CA SER A 64 -12.61 8.92 -7.39
C SER A 64 -13.22 8.63 -6.03
N LEU A 65 -13.56 9.69 -5.33
CA LEU A 65 -14.30 9.66 -4.07
C LEU A 65 -15.58 10.48 -4.23
N GLU A 66 -16.63 10.05 -3.55
CA GLU A 66 -17.87 10.81 -3.38
C GLU A 66 -17.81 11.54 -2.03
N ASP A 67 -18.15 12.83 -2.03
CA ASP A 67 -18.33 13.58 -0.79
C ASP A 67 -19.73 13.37 -0.17
N ASP A 68 -19.95 13.87 1.04
CA ASP A 68 -21.24 13.74 1.74
C ASP A 68 -22.43 14.40 0.98
N ALA A 69 -22.14 15.24 -0.01
CA ALA A 69 -23.14 15.91 -0.84
C ALA A 69 -23.39 15.18 -2.18
N GLY A 70 -22.75 14.02 -2.41
CA GLY A 70 -22.88 13.22 -3.63
C GLY A 70 -22.02 13.72 -4.79
N ASN A 71 -21.09 14.66 -4.57
CA ASN A 71 -20.20 15.12 -5.62
C ASN A 71 -19.00 14.20 -5.77
N VAL A 72 -18.72 13.80 -7.00
CA VAL A 72 -17.55 12.99 -7.33
C VAL A 72 -16.34 13.89 -7.57
N ARG A 73 -15.24 13.63 -6.85
CA ARG A 73 -13.95 14.29 -7.03
C ARG A 73 -12.84 13.29 -7.29
N ARG A 74 -11.81 13.73 -8.01
CA ARG A 74 -10.61 12.92 -8.27
C ARG A 74 -9.55 13.21 -7.22
N VAL A 75 -9.03 12.14 -6.63
CA VAL A 75 -8.01 12.17 -5.58
C VAL A 75 -6.85 11.29 -6.01
N VAL A 76 -5.63 11.70 -5.69
CA VAL A 76 -4.44 10.85 -5.85
C VAL A 76 -3.77 10.62 -4.51
N TYR A 77 -3.42 9.37 -4.22
CA TYR A 77 -2.58 9.02 -3.08
C TYR A 77 -1.16 8.73 -3.55
N ILE A 78 -0.19 9.47 -2.99
CA ILE A 78 1.23 9.29 -3.25
C ILE A 78 1.80 8.28 -2.26
N TRP A 79 2.57 7.31 -2.75
CA TRP A 79 3.16 6.26 -1.95
C TRP A 79 4.64 6.12 -2.23
N GLU A 80 5.39 5.91 -1.15
CA GLU A 80 6.77 5.46 -1.22
C GLU A 80 6.82 3.95 -0.97
N VAL A 81 7.53 3.23 -1.83
CA VAL A 81 7.63 1.78 -1.79
C VAL A 81 9.10 1.40 -1.64
N LYS A 82 9.38 0.50 -0.71
CA LYS A 82 10.71 -0.09 -0.54
C LYS A 82 10.64 -1.60 -0.64
N SER A 83 11.73 -2.21 -1.09
CA SER A 83 11.84 -3.67 -1.25
C SER A 83 11.39 -4.43 0.02
N PRO A 84 10.78 -5.63 -0.14
CA PRO A 84 10.35 -6.47 0.99
C PRO A 84 11.48 -6.84 1.96
N GLN A 85 12.70 -6.94 1.46
CA GLN A 85 13.89 -7.29 2.22
C GLN A 85 14.42 -6.12 3.06
N THR A 86 13.86 -4.92 2.89
CA THR A 86 14.31 -3.71 3.58
C THR A 86 14.02 -3.78 5.07
N VAL A 87 15.06 -3.57 5.89
CA VAL A 87 14.91 -3.54 7.34
C VAL A 87 14.24 -2.23 7.77
N VAL A 88 13.17 -2.33 8.56
CA VAL A 88 12.41 -1.16 9.03
C VAL A 88 13.10 -0.50 10.22
N TYR A 89 13.48 -1.29 11.22
CA TYR A 89 14.13 -0.82 12.43
C TYR A 89 15.43 -1.57 12.70
N ILE A 90 16.43 -0.82 13.16
CA ILE A 90 17.74 -1.34 13.54
C ILE A 90 17.98 -1.19 15.03
N PHE A 91 18.90 -1.99 15.56
CA PHE A 91 19.30 -1.91 16.95
C PHE A 91 19.80 -0.51 17.32
N ASP A 92 19.40 -0.07 18.51
CA ASP A 92 19.94 1.12 19.14
C ASP A 92 20.59 0.80 20.50
N ASN A 93 19.83 0.17 21.39
CA ASN A 93 20.32 -0.36 22.67
C ASN A 93 19.39 -1.49 23.14
N LYS A 94 19.68 -2.15 24.26
CA LYS A 94 18.94 -3.34 24.75
C LYS A 94 17.41 -3.23 24.81
N ASN A 95 16.84 -2.03 24.96
CA ASN A 95 15.38 -1.85 25.11
C ASN A 95 14.79 -0.85 24.11
N ARG A 96 15.54 -0.54 23.05
CA ARG A 96 15.13 0.44 22.03
C ARG A 96 15.65 0.06 20.65
N VAL A 97 14.81 0.31 19.66
CA VAL A 97 15.19 0.31 18.25
C VAL A 97 15.08 1.73 17.70
N LYS A 98 15.80 1.99 16.63
CA LYS A 98 15.73 3.25 15.88
C LYS A 98 15.36 2.96 14.43
N PRO A 99 14.75 3.91 13.70
CA PRO A 99 14.49 3.71 12.27
C PRO A 99 15.76 3.34 11.52
N SER A 100 15.62 2.50 10.50
CA SER A 100 16.66 2.35 9.51
C SER A 100 16.82 3.64 8.70
N LYS A 101 17.96 3.78 8.02
CA LYS A 101 18.17 4.89 7.09
C LYS A 101 17.13 4.89 5.97
N GLU A 102 16.74 3.71 5.50
CA GLU A 102 15.76 3.55 4.43
C GLU A 102 14.36 3.98 4.85
N LEU A 103 13.94 3.68 6.09
CA LEU A 103 12.67 4.19 6.61
C LEU A 103 12.68 5.73 6.68
N THR A 104 13.75 6.33 7.22
CA THR A 104 13.83 7.80 7.30
C THR A 104 13.91 8.47 5.94
N LYS A 105 14.59 7.87 4.96
CA LYS A 105 14.56 8.35 3.58
C LYS A 105 13.16 8.26 2.98
N ALA A 106 12.50 7.12 3.14
CA ALA A 106 11.15 6.92 2.62
C ALA A 106 10.15 7.93 3.21
N GLU A 107 10.24 8.20 4.51
CA GLU A 107 9.47 9.24 5.20
C GLU A 107 9.68 10.62 4.57
N ASN A 108 10.92 10.99 4.27
CA ASN A 108 11.24 12.29 3.67
C ASN A 108 10.82 12.38 2.20
N GLN A 109 11.09 11.34 1.40
CA GLN A 109 10.75 11.29 -0.02
C GLN A 109 9.24 11.44 -0.22
N LEU A 110 8.44 10.69 0.54
CA LEU A 110 6.98 10.78 0.49
C LEU A 110 6.47 12.22 0.72
N LEU A 111 7.02 12.93 1.71
CA LEU A 111 6.63 14.31 2.01
C LEU A 111 6.99 15.26 0.87
N HIS A 112 8.20 15.13 0.32
CA HIS A 112 8.66 15.97 -0.78
C HIS A 112 7.86 15.73 -2.06
N TYR A 113 7.61 14.47 -2.42
CA TYR A 113 6.82 14.12 -3.61
C TYR A 113 5.40 14.64 -3.53
N CYS A 114 4.74 14.49 -2.37
CA CYS A 114 3.37 14.98 -2.21
C CYS A 114 3.31 16.50 -2.35
N GLU A 115 4.22 17.24 -1.71
CA GLU A 115 4.24 18.71 -1.80
C GLU A 115 4.57 19.21 -3.22
N GLU A 116 5.49 18.56 -3.91
CA GLU A 116 5.80 18.86 -5.31
C GLU A 116 4.58 18.65 -6.21
N CYS A 117 3.91 17.49 -6.11
CA CYS A 117 2.72 17.16 -6.89
C CYS A 117 1.56 18.13 -6.62
N LYS A 118 1.37 18.56 -5.37
CA LYS A 118 0.38 19.58 -5.00
C LYS A 118 0.58 20.87 -5.77
N GLN A 119 1.83 21.34 -5.82
CA GLN A 119 2.19 22.62 -6.44
C GLN A 119 2.32 22.54 -7.97
N ASN A 120 2.51 21.34 -8.52
CA ASN A 120 2.72 21.13 -9.95
C ASN A 120 1.38 21.12 -10.73
N GLN A 121 1.13 22.18 -11.52
CA GLN A 121 -0.07 22.28 -12.34
C GLN A 121 -0.14 21.23 -13.46
N GLN A 122 0.99 20.86 -14.05
CA GLN A 122 1.03 19.84 -15.11
C GLN A 122 0.59 18.49 -14.56
N PHE A 123 1.15 18.09 -13.41
CA PHE A 123 0.74 16.90 -12.68
C PHE A 123 -0.77 16.89 -12.41
N ARG A 124 -1.30 17.97 -11.81
CA ARG A 124 -2.74 18.06 -11.51
C ARG A 124 -3.60 18.01 -12.77
N THR A 125 -3.16 18.60 -13.87
CA THR A 125 -3.86 18.54 -15.15
C THR A 125 -3.90 17.11 -15.69
N GLU A 126 -2.77 16.40 -15.65
CA GLU A 126 -2.65 15.00 -16.10
C GLU A 126 -3.62 14.08 -15.35
N PHE A 127 -3.69 14.20 -14.03
CA PHE A 127 -4.58 13.40 -13.20
C PHE A 127 -6.00 13.98 -13.06
N SER A 128 -6.31 15.09 -13.74
CA SER A 128 -7.60 15.79 -13.68
C SER A 128 -8.01 16.19 -12.25
N ILE A 129 -7.03 16.66 -11.47
CA ILE A 129 -7.19 17.14 -10.10
C ILE A 129 -7.45 18.64 -10.12
N ILE A 130 -8.58 19.06 -9.55
CA ILE A 130 -8.97 20.47 -9.50
C ILE A 130 -8.33 21.14 -8.28
N ASP A 131 -8.59 20.61 -7.09
CA ASP A 131 -8.06 21.14 -5.83
C ASP A 131 -6.68 20.52 -5.54
N PRO A 132 -5.61 21.32 -5.35
CA PRO A 132 -4.33 20.80 -4.87
C PRO A 132 -4.45 19.91 -3.62
N GLU A 133 -5.41 20.15 -2.75
CA GLU A 133 -5.60 19.32 -1.56
C GLU A 133 -6.11 17.92 -1.87
N ASP A 134 -6.57 17.63 -3.09
CA ASP A 134 -6.89 16.27 -3.53
C ASP A 134 -5.65 15.45 -3.96
N VAL A 135 -4.45 16.04 -3.87
CA VAL A 135 -3.19 15.29 -3.81
C VAL A 135 -2.90 14.96 -2.35
N LYS A 136 -3.00 13.68 -1.99
CA LYS A 136 -2.91 13.20 -0.60
C LYS A 136 -1.65 12.37 -0.38
N LEU A 137 -1.12 12.45 0.84
CA LEU A 137 -0.18 11.48 1.36
C LEU A 137 -0.90 10.13 1.49
N GLY A 138 -0.45 9.12 0.76
CA GLY A 138 -0.91 7.75 0.91
C GLY A 138 -0.18 7.07 2.06
N GLY A 139 1.06 6.68 1.85
CA GLY A 139 1.80 5.96 2.87
C GLY A 139 3.15 5.42 2.44
N ILE A 140 3.70 4.57 3.29
CA ILE A 140 4.95 3.85 3.08
C ILE A 140 4.65 2.36 3.07
N LEU A 141 5.09 1.66 2.02
CA LEU A 141 5.14 0.20 1.96
C LEU A 141 6.59 -0.25 2.11
N ILE A 142 6.93 -0.92 3.20
CA ILE A 142 8.32 -1.29 3.50
C ILE A 142 8.41 -2.56 4.35
N GLY A 143 9.34 -3.42 3.97
CA GLY A 143 9.70 -4.59 4.76
C GLY A 143 8.62 -5.67 4.81
N GLN A 144 8.95 -6.72 5.54
CA GLN A 144 8.10 -7.87 5.83
C GLN A 144 8.33 -8.30 7.27
N LYS A 145 7.54 -9.25 7.77
CA LYS A 145 7.56 -9.71 9.16
C LYS A 145 8.97 -10.02 9.68
N GLU A 146 9.82 -10.61 8.85
CA GLU A 146 11.21 -11.01 9.17
C GLU A 146 12.19 -9.82 9.15
N THR A 147 11.82 -8.70 8.54
CA THR A 147 12.68 -7.51 8.37
C THR A 147 12.19 -6.30 9.17
N LEU A 148 11.11 -6.42 9.93
CA LEU A 148 10.62 -5.35 10.82
C LEU A 148 11.68 -4.89 11.82
N VAL A 149 12.37 -5.82 12.48
CA VAL A 149 13.51 -5.56 13.35
C VAL A 149 14.54 -6.67 13.11
N LYS A 150 15.63 -6.36 12.43
CA LYS A 150 16.66 -7.36 12.10
C LYS A 150 17.89 -7.19 13.00
N ASP A 151 17.91 -7.91 14.13
CA ASP A 151 19.09 -7.98 15.00
C ASP A 151 19.12 -9.28 15.81
N SER A 152 20.26 -9.97 15.80
CA SER A 152 20.46 -11.27 16.48
C SER A 152 20.48 -11.17 18.00
N ARG A 153 20.59 -9.96 18.57
CA ARG A 153 20.58 -9.73 20.02
C ARG A 153 19.19 -9.80 20.64
N TYR A 154 18.14 -9.77 19.81
CA TYR A 154 16.75 -9.86 20.26
C TYR A 154 16.16 -11.22 19.91
N SER A 155 15.42 -11.79 20.85
CA SER A 155 14.48 -12.87 20.55
C SER A 155 13.34 -12.36 19.64
N SER A 156 12.65 -13.26 18.95
CA SER A 156 11.52 -12.91 18.09
C SER A 156 10.39 -12.18 18.85
N LEU A 157 10.19 -12.50 20.13
CA LEU A 157 9.21 -11.82 20.99
C LEU A 157 9.64 -10.38 21.29
N GLU A 158 10.92 -10.17 21.60
CA GLU A 158 11.47 -8.83 21.82
C GLU A 158 11.42 -7.98 20.55
N GLN A 159 11.77 -8.55 19.39
CA GLN A 159 11.67 -7.88 18.09
C GLN A 159 10.24 -7.38 17.84
N LYS A 160 9.23 -8.24 18.02
CA LYS A 160 7.82 -7.87 17.86
C LYS A 160 7.39 -6.78 18.84
N SER A 161 7.78 -6.91 20.11
CA SER A 161 7.46 -5.91 21.13
C SER A 161 8.09 -4.55 20.84
N LEU A 162 9.36 -4.53 20.44
CA LEU A 162 10.11 -3.32 20.10
C LEU A 162 9.57 -2.66 18.83
N PHE A 163 9.24 -3.44 17.81
CA PHE A 163 8.55 -2.98 16.61
C PHE A 163 7.24 -2.28 16.98
N ASN A 164 6.36 -2.96 17.70
CA ASN A 164 5.04 -2.42 18.07
C ASN A 164 5.17 -1.11 18.84
N LYS A 165 6.13 -1.04 19.78
CA LYS A 165 6.41 0.16 20.56
C LYS A 165 6.91 1.30 19.67
N ALA A 166 7.95 1.06 18.86
CA ALA A 166 8.54 2.08 17.99
C ALA A 166 7.56 2.58 16.92
N ASN A 167 6.84 1.66 16.28
CA ASN A 167 5.82 1.98 15.28
C ASN A 167 4.63 2.71 15.91
N GLY A 168 4.21 2.32 17.13
CA GLY A 168 3.17 3.03 17.88
C GLY A 168 3.54 4.50 18.15
N TYR A 169 4.80 4.78 18.47
CA TYR A 169 5.26 6.18 18.62
C TYR A 169 5.20 6.93 17.29
N ARG A 170 5.66 6.35 16.18
CA ARG A 170 5.54 7.00 14.86
C ARG A 170 4.10 7.24 14.46
N GLN A 171 3.24 6.23 14.63
CA GLN A 171 1.83 6.37 14.31
C GLN A 171 1.23 7.53 15.09
N LYS A 172 1.51 7.62 16.40
CA LYS A 172 0.95 8.66 17.27
C LYS A 172 1.47 10.06 16.96
N HIS A 173 2.76 10.19 16.69
CA HIS A 173 3.43 11.50 16.68
C HIS A 173 3.81 12.02 15.29
N PHE A 174 3.90 11.15 14.29
CA PHE A 174 4.37 11.50 12.96
C PHE A 174 3.32 11.18 11.88
N TYR A 175 2.74 9.97 11.89
CA TYR A 175 1.84 9.55 10.81
C TYR A 175 0.39 10.01 10.98
N ARG A 176 -0.14 10.04 12.20
CA ARG A 176 -1.57 10.32 12.44
C ARG A 176 -2.05 11.67 11.91
N ALA A 177 -1.28 12.73 12.13
CA ALA A 177 -1.70 14.09 11.73
C ALA A 177 -1.83 14.23 10.21
N SER A 178 -1.01 13.50 9.46
CA SER A 178 -0.96 13.54 8.00
C SER A 178 -1.62 12.32 7.33
N ALA A 179 -2.32 11.49 8.12
CA ALA A 179 -2.94 10.25 7.69
C ALA A 179 -2.01 9.27 6.94
N ILE A 180 -0.69 9.32 7.18
CA ILE A 180 0.27 8.42 6.51
C ILE A 180 -0.03 6.97 6.93
N LYS A 181 -0.27 6.09 5.96
CA LYS A 181 -0.38 4.65 6.20
C LYS A 181 1.01 4.02 6.26
N PHE A 182 1.17 3.03 7.12
CA PHE A 182 2.34 2.17 7.17
C PHE A 182 1.92 0.73 6.84
N LEU A 183 2.43 0.21 5.73
CA LEU A 183 2.13 -1.13 5.23
C LEU A 183 3.42 -1.97 5.13
N THR A 184 3.25 -3.29 5.26
CA THR A 184 4.29 -4.28 5.00
C THR A 184 3.85 -5.11 3.80
N TRP A 185 4.82 -5.75 3.13
CA TRP A 185 4.52 -6.63 2.00
C TRP A 185 3.67 -7.83 2.39
N ASP A 186 3.73 -8.29 3.64
CA ASP A 186 2.80 -9.32 4.15
C ASP A 186 1.34 -8.90 4.03
N LYS A 187 1.03 -7.61 4.22
CA LYS A 187 -0.36 -7.12 4.09
C LYS A 187 -0.84 -7.18 2.65
N VAL A 188 0.03 -6.81 1.70
CA VAL A 188 -0.24 -6.91 0.26
C VAL A 188 -0.48 -8.36 -0.11
N LEU A 189 0.43 -9.27 0.27
CA LEU A 189 0.32 -10.69 0.01
C LEU A 189 -0.98 -11.29 0.59
N ASN A 190 -1.35 -10.90 1.81
CA ASN A 190 -2.58 -11.37 2.45
C ASN A 190 -3.84 -10.86 1.72
N GLN A 191 -3.83 -9.63 1.20
CA GLN A 191 -4.95 -9.10 0.42
C GLN A 191 -5.14 -9.91 -0.87
N ILE A 192 -4.06 -10.13 -1.63
CA ILE A 192 -4.10 -10.92 -2.87
C ILE A 192 -4.62 -12.34 -2.61
N ASN A 193 -4.18 -12.96 -1.51
CA ASN A 193 -4.69 -14.28 -1.09
C ASN A 193 -6.16 -14.24 -0.70
N SER A 194 -6.63 -13.20 0.00
CA SER A 194 -8.02 -13.11 0.47
C SER A 194 -8.99 -12.89 -0.70
N THR A 195 -8.63 -12.03 -1.66
CA THR A 195 -9.39 -11.85 -2.91
C THR A 195 -9.49 -13.15 -3.71
N THR A 196 -8.50 -14.03 -3.60
CA THR A 196 -8.54 -15.37 -4.23
C THR A 196 -9.65 -16.24 -3.63
N ILE A 197 -9.88 -16.17 -2.32
CA ILE A 197 -10.87 -17.01 -1.62
C ILE A 197 -12.30 -16.55 -1.97
N GLU A 198 -12.55 -15.24 -1.94
CA GLU A 198 -13.87 -14.69 -2.29
C GLU A 198 -14.29 -14.99 -3.74
N ALA A 199 -13.33 -15.04 -4.68
CA ALA A 199 -13.60 -15.40 -6.06
C ALA A 199 -13.94 -16.89 -6.27
N ILE A 200 -13.60 -17.77 -5.31
CA ILE A 200 -13.89 -19.22 -5.36
C ILE A 200 -15.26 -19.54 -4.75
N ASP A 201 -15.73 -18.74 -3.79
CA ASP A 201 -17.00 -18.98 -3.07
C ASP A 201 -18.26 -18.45 -3.78
N VAL A 202 -18.14 -17.83 -4.96
CA VAL A 202 -19.30 -17.45 -5.79
C VAL A 202 -19.61 -18.56 -6.79
N GLU A 203 -20.25 -19.65 -6.33
CA GLU A 203 -20.93 -20.55 -7.27
C GLU A 203 -22.12 -19.81 -7.94
N PRO A 204 -22.35 -20.01 -9.25
CA PRO A 204 -23.50 -19.42 -9.92
C PRO A 204 -24.78 -19.99 -9.32
N ILE A 205 -25.61 -19.11 -8.76
CA ILE A 205 -26.99 -19.43 -8.37
C ILE A 205 -27.65 -20.02 -9.62
N SER A 206 -27.91 -21.33 -9.59
CA SER A 206 -28.59 -22.00 -10.67
C SER A 206 -29.95 -21.33 -10.89
N PRO A 207 -30.34 -21.04 -12.14
CA PRO A 207 -31.63 -20.41 -12.39
C PRO A 207 -32.73 -21.29 -11.81
N ILE A 208 -33.58 -20.67 -10.98
CA ILE A 208 -34.79 -21.27 -10.46
C ILE A 208 -35.63 -21.67 -11.68
N SER A 209 -35.69 -22.97 -11.95
CA SER A 209 -36.57 -23.53 -12.97
C SER A 209 -38.00 -23.32 -12.48
N LEU A 210 -38.67 -22.30 -13.01
CA LEU A 210 -40.12 -22.17 -12.91
C LEU A 210 -40.71 -23.28 -13.78
N SER A 211 -40.98 -24.42 -13.16
CA SER A 211 -41.77 -25.48 -13.81
C SER A 211 -43.17 -24.95 -14.03
N ASP A 212 -43.59 -25.06 -15.27
CA ASP A 212 -44.84 -24.60 -15.84
C ASP A 212 -46.07 -24.93 -14.99
N THR A 213 -46.90 -23.91 -14.80
CA THR A 213 -48.28 -24.08 -14.39
C THR A 213 -49.06 -24.52 -15.62
N GLU A 214 -49.26 -25.82 -15.80
CA GLU A 214 -50.27 -26.35 -16.73
C GLU A 214 -51.45 -26.95 -15.95
N GLU A 215 -52.58 -26.30 -16.19
CA GLU A 215 -53.99 -26.69 -16.11
C GLU A 215 -54.35 -28.11 -15.61
N GLN A 216 -55.22 -28.16 -14.60
CA GLN A 216 -56.59 -28.72 -14.71
C GLN A 216 -57.48 -28.30 -13.53
#